data_AF-A0A5B0SE63-F1
#
_entry.id   AF-A0A5B0SE63-F1
#
_cell.length_a   1.000
_cell.length_b   1.000
_cell.length_c   1.000
_cell.angle_alpha   90.00
_cell.angle_beta   90.00
_cell.angle_gamma   90.00
#
_symmetry.space_group_name_H-M   'P 1'
#
loop_
_entity.id
_entity.type
_entity.pdbx_description
1 polymer ?
#
loop_
_entity_poly.entity_id
_entity_poly.type
_entity_poly.pdbx_seq_one_letter_code
_entity_poly.pdbx_strand_id
1 'polypeptide(L)'
;MSNNQELTSQGRTHRQRTRDLPWDRDSVNGGPTSMSILLNWLTTRGNYARWDAASFVRHERKQVCMEILTLMQTQGITHRHAMGYKSFNNSGR
;
A
#
# COMPACT_ATOMS: atom_id res chain seq x y z
N MET A 1 -29.36 34.66 -38.15
CA MET A 1 -29.69 33.99 -36.88
C MET A 1 -28.62 32.95 -36.61
N SER A 2 -27.59 33.28 -35.84
CA SER A 2 -26.67 32.28 -35.28
C SER A 2 -26.40 32.66 -33.85
N ASN A 3 -26.89 31.86 -32.92
CA ASN A 3 -26.53 31.95 -31.52
C ASN A 3 -26.58 30.57 -30.87
N ASN A 4 -25.73 30.42 -29.86
CA ASN A 4 -25.62 29.39 -28.83
C ASN A 4 -24.49 28.39 -29.11
N GLN A 5 -23.27 28.66 -28.62
CA GLN A 5 -22.78 28.55 -27.23
C GLN A 5 -22.27 27.15 -26.88
N GLU A 6 -20.98 27.16 -26.51
CA GLU A 6 -20.15 26.16 -25.84
C GLU A 6 -20.87 25.11 -24.99
N LEU A 7 -20.41 23.86 -25.06
CA LEU A 7 -20.20 23.06 -23.85
C LEU A 7 -18.94 22.21 -23.99
N THR A 8 -18.04 22.47 -23.04
CA THR A 8 -16.73 21.86 -22.80
C THR A 8 -16.86 20.36 -22.53
N SER A 9 -16.20 19.54 -23.35
CA SER A 9 -16.00 18.12 -23.04
C SER A 9 -14.88 17.98 -22.00
N GLN A 10 -15.18 18.31 -20.75
CA GLN A 10 -14.34 17.93 -19.61
C GLN A 10 -14.36 16.40 -19.52
N GLY A 11 -13.30 15.77 -20.02
CA GLY A 11 -13.06 14.35 -19.90
C GLY A 11 -13.03 13.96 -18.42
N ARG A 12 -14.08 13.28 -17.96
CA ARG A 12 -14.04 12.56 -16.68
C ARG A 12 -12.92 11.53 -16.80
N THR A 13 -11.77 11.81 -16.20
CA THR A 13 -10.79 10.77 -15.93
C THR A 13 -11.45 9.83 -14.91
N HIS A 14 -12.09 8.78 -15.42
CA HIS A 14 -12.45 7.64 -14.61
C HIS A 14 -11.13 7.08 -14.08
N ARG A 15 -10.73 7.53 -12.89
CA ARG A 15 -9.58 7.02 -12.16
C ARG A 15 -9.87 5.54 -11.95
N GLN A 16 -9.42 4.72 -12.89
CA GLN A 16 -9.51 3.29 -12.78
C GLN A 16 -8.85 2.96 -11.46
N ARG A 17 -9.64 2.48 -10.50
CA ARG A 17 -9.08 1.89 -9.29
C ARG A 17 -8.33 0.67 -9.80
N THR A 18 -7.03 0.81 -10.03
CA THR A 18 -6.14 -0.33 -10.28
C THR A 18 -6.45 -1.30 -9.16
N ARG A 19 -7.02 -2.46 -9.50
CA ARG A 19 -7.24 -3.53 -8.51
C ARG A 19 -5.88 -3.75 -7.88
N ASP A 20 -5.80 -3.60 -6.55
CA ASP A 20 -4.56 -3.81 -5.84
C ASP A 20 -3.98 -5.16 -6.27
N LEU A 21 -2.72 -5.16 -6.69
CA LEU A 21 -2.03 -6.40 -7.08
C LEU A 21 -2.20 -7.43 -5.95
N PRO A 22 -2.48 -8.70 -6.26
CA PRO A 22 -2.48 -9.76 -5.24
C PRO A 22 -1.13 -9.81 -4.51
N TRP A 23 -1.15 -10.04 -3.20
CA TRP A 23 0.06 -10.08 -2.35
C TRP A 23 1.03 -11.21 -2.71
N ASP A 24 0.54 -12.21 -3.43
CA ASP A 24 1.29 -13.36 -3.94
C ASP A 24 1.81 -13.15 -5.38
N ARG A 25 1.49 -12.02 -6.04
CA ARG A 25 1.84 -11.77 -7.46
C ARG A 25 2.37 -10.36 -7.73
N ASP A 26 2.89 -9.70 -6.69
CA ASP A 26 3.36 -8.32 -6.76
C ASP A 26 4.88 -8.19 -6.68
N SER A 27 5.58 -9.29 -6.96
CA SER A 27 7.04 -9.30 -7.10
C SER A 27 7.50 -8.27 -8.12
N VAL A 28 8.62 -7.61 -7.81
CA VAL A 28 9.30 -6.65 -8.68
C VAL A 28 10.67 -7.23 -9.05
N ASN A 29 11.01 -7.21 -10.34
CA ASN A 29 12.31 -7.66 -10.87
C ASN A 29 12.73 -9.09 -10.46
N GLY A 30 11.77 -10.01 -10.30
CA GLY A 30 12.05 -11.39 -9.87
C GLY A 30 12.37 -11.53 -8.37
N GLY A 31 12.18 -10.47 -7.58
CA GLY A 31 12.32 -10.48 -6.12
C GLY A 31 11.18 -11.21 -5.40
N PRO A 32 11.18 -11.21 -4.04
CA PRO A 32 10.11 -11.81 -3.27
C PRO A 32 8.81 -11.02 -3.39
N THR A 33 7.67 -11.70 -3.24
CA THR A 33 6.34 -11.07 -3.19
C THR A 33 6.08 -10.50 -1.80
N SER A 34 5.09 -9.61 -1.67
CA SER A 34 4.66 -9.09 -0.36
C SER A 34 4.28 -10.21 0.61
N MET A 35 3.64 -11.27 0.12
CA MET A 35 3.28 -12.44 0.93
C MET A 35 4.52 -13.16 1.43
N SER A 36 5.51 -13.40 0.57
CA SER A 36 6.77 -14.05 0.96
C SER A 36 7.53 -13.22 1.99
N ILE A 37 7.59 -11.89 1.83
CA ILE A 37 8.22 -10.98 2.80
C ILE A 37 7.51 -11.04 4.16
N LEU A 38 6.18 -10.98 4.17
CA LEU A 38 5.39 -11.06 5.39
C LEU A 38 5.62 -12.39 6.13
N LEU A 39 5.56 -13.51 5.40
CA LEU A 39 5.78 -14.83 5.99
C LEU A 39 7.20 -14.96 6.55
N ASN A 40 8.21 -14.53 5.79
CA ASN A 40 9.60 -14.53 6.26
C ASN A 40 9.79 -13.69 7.53
N TRP A 41 9.17 -12.51 7.58
CA TRP A 41 9.19 -11.66 8.76
C TRP A 41 8.53 -12.36 9.96
N LEU A 42 7.36 -13.00 9.78
CA LEU A 42 6.67 -13.73 10.85
C LEU A 42 7.44 -14.94 11.35
N THR A 43 8.11 -15.68 10.47
CA THR A 43 8.91 -16.86 10.82
C THR A 43 10.26 -16.52 11.43
N THR A 44 10.69 -15.26 11.35
CA THR A 44 11.88 -14.79 12.06
C THR A 44 11.66 -14.87 13.57
N ARG A 45 12.64 -15.41 14.30
CA ARG A 45 12.54 -15.68 15.74
C ARG A 45 12.06 -14.45 16.50
N GLY A 46 10.96 -14.59 17.24
CA GLY A 46 10.39 -13.54 18.09
C GLY A 46 9.42 -12.58 17.41
N ASN A 47 9.39 -12.51 16.07
CA ASN A 47 8.51 -11.56 15.36
C ASN A 47 7.04 -11.94 15.43
N TYR A 48 6.70 -13.24 15.43
CA TYR A 48 5.32 -13.67 15.66
C TYR A 48 4.80 -13.21 17.03
N ALA A 49 5.60 -13.37 18.10
CA ALA A 49 5.21 -12.90 19.44
C ALA A 49 5.09 -11.36 19.50
N ARG A 50 5.97 -10.63 18.80
CA ARG A 50 5.85 -9.16 18.65
C ARG A 50 4.56 -8.76 17.94
N TRP A 51 4.20 -9.45 16.85
CA TRP A 51 2.96 -9.21 16.11
C TRP A 51 1.71 -9.49 16.94
N ASP A 52 1.73 -10.60 17.69
CA ASP A 52 0.63 -11.00 18.57
C ASP A 52 0.42 -9.98 19.70
N ALA A 53 1.49 -9.58 20.39
CA ALA A 53 1.44 -8.54 21.42
C ALA A 53 0.96 -7.19 20.88
N ALA A 54 1.47 -6.76 19.71
CA ALA A 54 1.10 -5.50 19.07
C ALA A 54 -0.35 -5.46 18.61
N SER A 55 -1.05 -6.60 18.51
CA SER A 55 -2.44 -6.65 18.03
C SER A 55 -3.42 -5.92 18.95
N PHE A 56 -3.08 -5.73 20.22
CA PHE A 56 -3.92 -5.05 21.22
C PHE A 56 -3.64 -3.54 21.32
N VAL A 57 -2.52 -3.07 20.76
CA VAL A 57 -2.02 -1.71 20.97
C VAL A 57 -1.81 -1.01 19.62
N ARG A 58 -2.66 -0.02 19.31
CA ARG A 58 -2.68 0.64 17.98
C ARG A 58 -1.32 1.20 17.53
N HIS A 59 -0.54 1.77 18.44
CA HIS A 59 0.76 2.37 18.09
C HIS A 59 1.82 1.30 17.80
N GLU A 60 1.85 0.20 18.55
CA GLU A 60 2.73 -0.95 18.30
C GLU A 60 2.37 -1.65 16.98
N ARG A 61 1.07 -1.83 16.71
CA ARG A 61 0.60 -2.35 15.42
C ARG A 61 1.10 -1.50 14.25
N LYS A 62 1.08 -0.17 14.40
CA LYS A 62 1.61 0.74 13.39
C LYS A 62 3.11 0.54 13.19
N GLN A 63 3.90 0.42 14.25
CA GLN A 63 5.34 0.21 14.16
C GLN A 63 5.66 -1.10 13.42
N VAL A 64 4.99 -2.19 13.77
CA VAL A 64 5.18 -3.49 13.10
C VAL A 64 4.77 -3.42 11.63
N CYS A 65 3.62 -2.81 11.31
CA CYS A 65 3.22 -2.60 9.91
C CYS A 65 4.23 -1.75 9.12
N MET A 66 4.77 -0.69 9.73
CA MET A 66 5.78 0.16 9.09
C MET A 66 7.08 -0.59 8.83
N GLU A 67 7.53 -1.41 9.78
CA GLU A 67 8.72 -2.27 9.63
C GLU A 67 8.56 -3.21 8.42
N ILE A 68 7.42 -3.88 8.31
CA ILE A 68 7.11 -4.78 7.18
C ILE A 68 7.04 -3.99 5.86
N LEU A 69 6.45 -2.79 5.86
CA LEU A 69 6.40 -1.95 4.66
C LEU A 69 7.79 -1.48 4.22
N THR A 70 8.67 -1.14 5.16
CA THR A 70 10.07 -0.81 4.83
C THR A 70 10.76 -2.00 4.18
N LEU A 71 10.55 -3.22 4.67
CA LEU A 71 11.08 -4.42 4.01
C LEU A 71 10.54 -4.58 2.58
N MET A 72 9.24 -4.38 2.37
CA MET A 72 8.64 -4.39 1.01
C MET A 72 9.28 -3.33 0.10
N GLN A 73 9.49 -2.12 0.60
CA GLN A 73 10.12 -1.03 -0.15
C GLN A 73 11.58 -1.35 -0.53
N THR A 74 12.34 -2.02 0.35
CA THR A 74 13.71 -2.46 0.02
C THR A 74 13.75 -3.46 -1.14
N GLN A 75 12.64 -4.17 -1.38
CA GLN A 75 12.48 -5.12 -2.48
C GLN A 75 11.79 -4.47 -3.71
N GLY A 76 11.61 -3.15 -3.71
CA GLY A 76 10.97 -2.40 -4.80
C GLY A 76 9.45 -2.38 -4.78
N ILE A 77 8.80 -3.00 -3.79
CA ILE A 77 7.34 -3.00 -3.64
C ILE A 77 6.90 -1.71 -2.93
N THR A 78 6.47 -0.73 -3.71
CA THR A 78 6.10 0.62 -3.20
C THR A 78 4.60 0.92 -3.21
N HIS A 79 3.78 0.04 -3.78
CA HIS A 79 2.33 0.24 -3.89
C HIS A 79 1.54 -0.25 -2.65
N ARG A 80 2.21 -0.88 -1.68
CA ARG A 80 1.60 -1.36 -0.42
C ARG A 80 1.51 -0.25 0.61
N HIS A 81 0.43 -0.25 1.38
CA HIS A 81 0.15 0.75 2.41
C HIS A 81 -0.44 0.08 3.66
N ALA A 82 -0.14 0.63 4.84
CA ALA A 82 -0.73 0.15 6.09
C ALA A 82 -2.20 0.58 6.15
N MET A 83 -3.12 -0.37 5.91
CA MET A 83 -4.56 -0.09 5.99
C MET A 83 -4.96 0.33 7.42
N GLY A 84 -5.85 1.31 7.52
CA GLY A 84 -6.30 1.90 8.79
C GLY A 84 -5.48 3.08 9.29
N TYR A 85 -4.35 3.38 8.65
CA TYR A 85 -3.62 4.65 8.82
C TYR A 85 -3.80 5.46 7.54
N LYS A 86 -4.54 6.57 7.58
CA LYS A 86 -4.61 7.49 6.44
C LYS A 86 -3.21 8.07 6.26
N SER A 87 -2.44 7.59 5.28
CA SER A 87 -1.33 8.38 4.77
C SER A 87 -1.92 9.67 4.21
N PHE A 88 -1.72 10.78 4.91
CA PHE A 88 -1.90 12.10 4.34
C PHE A 88 -0.81 12.26 3.29
N ASN A 89 -1.06 11.81 2.06
CA ASN A 89 -0.24 12.24 0.93
C ASN A 89 -0.53 13.72 0.71
N ASN A 90 0.38 14.57 1.19
CA ASN A 90 0.49 15.94 0.74
C ASN A 90 1.11 15.93 -0.67
N SER A 91 0.29 15.65 -1.67
CA SER A 91 0.60 15.95 -3.06
C SER A 91 -0.28 17.13 -3.46
N GLY A 92 0.17 18.34 -3.15
CA GLY A 92 -0.57 19.56 -3.41
C GLY A 92 0.33 20.79 -3.36
N ARG A 93 0.83 21.15 -4.55
CA ARG A 93 1.16 22.51 -5.05
C ARG A 93 2.15 23.36 -4.27
#